data_AF-A0A7T9DKI1-F1
#
_entry.id   AF-A0A7T9DKI1-F1
#
_cell.length_a   1.000
_cell.length_b   1.000
_cell.length_c   1.000
_cell.angle_alpha   90.00
_cell.angle_beta   90.00
_cell.angle_gamma   90.00
#
_symmetry.space_group_name_H-M   'P 1'
#
loop_
_entity.id
_entity.type
_entity.pdbx_description
1 polymer ?
#
loop_
_entity_poly.entity_id
_entity_poly.type
_entity_poly.pdbx_seq_one_letter_code
_entity_poly.pdbx_strand_id
1 'polypeptide(L)' 'MVKIDSKGRIVLPSSIRKSLGLESGEQILLQYDIQNANFLRLIRGKGGD' A
#
# COMPACT_ATOMS: atom_id res chain seq x y z
N MET A 1 16.30 -2.88 0.69
CA MET A 1 15.89 -2.19 -0.55
C MET A 1 14.57 -2.79 -1.01
N VAL A 2 13.53 -1.98 -1.17
CA VAL A 2 12.25 -2.43 -1.74
C VAL A 2 12.46 -2.55 -3.26
N LYS A 3 12.17 -3.72 -3.83
CA LYS A 3 12.29 -3.99 -5.27
C LYS A 3 10.90 -4.21 -5.86
N ILE A 4 10.73 -3.78 -7.11
CA ILE A 4 9.58 -4.13 -7.93
C ILE A 4 9.91 -5.44 -8.64
N ASP A 5 9.01 -6.41 -8.59
CA ASP A 5 9.19 -7.65 -9.36
C ASP A 5 8.71 -7.52 -10.81
N SER A 6 8.88 -8.58 -11.61
CA SER A 6 8.50 -8.60 -13.02
C SER A 6 7.00 -8.39 -13.30
N LYS A 7 6.15 -8.45 -12.27
CA LYS A 7 4.70 -8.20 -12.36
C LYS A 7 4.32 -6.82 -11.85
N GLY A 8 5.28 -5.95 -11.56
CA GLY A 8 5.00 -4.62 -11.04
C GLY A 8 4.62 -4.61 -9.55
N ARG A 9 4.84 -5.70 -8.81
CA ARG A 9 4.45 -5.78 -7.39
C ARG A 9 5.54 -5.21 -6.50
N ILE A 10 5.11 -4.50 -5.46
CA ILE A 10 5.98 -3.96 -4.41
C ILE A 10 5.68 -4.68 -3.10
N VAL A 11 6.72 -5.19 -2.44
CA VAL A 11 6.57 -5.73 -1.09
C VAL A 11 6.45 -4.56 -0.11
N LEU A 12 5.29 -4.42 0.51
CA LEU A 12 5.10 -3.52 1.64
C LEU A 12 5.83 -4.08 2.87
N PRO A 13 6.85 -3.40 3.45
CA PRO A 13 7.60 -3.91 4.61
C PRO A 13 6.71 -4.27 5.80
N SER A 14 7.14 -5.27 6.59
CA SER A 14 6.35 -5.79 7.72
C SER A 14 6.07 -4.74 8.80
N SER A 15 6.98 -3.79 9.02
CA SER A 15 6.78 -2.66 9.94
C SER A 15 5.60 -1.78 9.51
N ILE A 16 5.49 -1.47 8.22
CA ILE A 16 4.39 -0.66 7.69
C ILE A 16 3.08 -1.44 7.74
N ARG A 17 3.09 -2.72 7.35
CA ARG A 17 1.89 -3.58 7.45
C ARG A 17 1.33 -3.62 8.87
N LYS A 18 2.19 -3.84 9.87
CA LYS A 18 1.80 -3.86 11.28
C LYS A 18 1.29 -2.51 11.76
N SER A 19 1.97 -1.42 11.41
CA SER A 19 1.56 -0.06 11.80
C SER A 19 0.20 0.34 11.23
N LEU A 20 -0.17 -0.20 10.07
CA LEU A 20 -1.45 0.06 9.41
C LEU A 20 -2.52 -1.00 9.74
N GLY A 21 -2.18 -2.05 10.49
CA GLY A 21 -3.07 -3.17 10.78
C GLY A 21 -3.52 -3.94 9.54
N LEU A 22 -2.66 -4.03 8.50
CA LEU A 22 -2.99 -4.65 7.23
C LEU A 22 -2.83 -6.18 7.29
N GLU A 23 -3.84 -6.88 6.78
CA GLU A 23 -3.86 -8.34 6.68
C GLU A 23 -3.78 -8.83 5.22
N SER A 24 -3.42 -10.11 5.05
CA SER A 24 -3.35 -10.71 3.71
C SER A 24 -4.76 -10.81 3.11
N GLY A 25 -4.90 -10.36 1.86
CA GLY A 25 -6.18 -10.39 1.14
C GLY A 25 -7.02 -9.11 1.27
N GLU A 26 -6.61 -8.16 2.10
CA GLU A 26 -7.28 -6.85 2.16
C GLU A 26 -7.11 -6.05 0.87
N GLN A 27 -8.17 -5.33 0.48
CA GLN A 27 -8.12 -4.36 -0.60
C GLN A 27 -7.61 -3.02 -0.08
N ILE A 28 -6.61 -2.48 -0.76
CA ILE A 28 -6.01 -1.18 -0.45
C ILE A 28 -6.16 -0.24 -1.65
N LEU A 29 -6.41 1.03 -1.36
CA LEU A 29 -6.35 2.08 -2.37
C LEU A 29 -4.95 2.69 -2.39
N LEU A 30 -4.35 2.70 -3.58
CA LEU A 30 -3.10 3.40 -3.86
C LEU A 30 -3.44 4.72 -4.53
N GLN A 31 -3.10 5.84 -3.88
CA GLN A 31 -3.28 7.17 -4.44
C GLN A 31 -1.92 7.85 -4.64
N TYR A 32 -1.68 8.34 -5.87
CA TYR A 32 -0.55 9.20 -6.17
C TYR A 32 -0.84 10.62 -5.67
N ASP A 33 -0.01 11.13 -4.76
CA ASP A 33 -0.12 12.49 -4.27
C ASP A 33 0.65 13.44 -5.20
N ILE A 34 -0.10 14.18 -6.03
CA ILE A 34 0.47 15.11 -7.02
C ILE A 34 1.10 16.35 -6.35
N GLN A 35 0.64 16.70 -5.13
CA GLN A 35 1.19 17.83 -4.38
C GLN A 35 2.50 17.44 -3.69
N ASN A 36 2.61 16.17 -3.30
CA ASN A 36 3.80 15.59 -2.71
C ASN A 36 4.29 14.45 -3.61
N ALA A 37 4.86 14.80 -4.77
CA ALA A 37 5.20 13.91 -5.90
C ALA A 37 6.02 12.64 -5.57
N ASN A 38 6.51 12.48 -4.33
CA ASN A 38 7.26 11.32 -3.86
C ASN A 38 6.51 10.44 -2.85
N PHE A 39 5.22 10.67 -2.62
CA PHE A 39 4.44 9.97 -1.59
C PHE A 39 3.29 9.16 -2.18
N LEU A 40 3.20 7.90 -1.76
CA LEU A 40 2.04 7.04 -1.99
C LEU A 40 1.18 7.02 -0.73
N ARG A 41 -0.09 7.40 -0.85
CA ARG A 41 -1.03 7.29 0.25
C ARG A 41 -1.72 5.93 0.20
N LEU A 42 -1.59 5.18 1.29
CA LEU A 42 -2.30 3.91 1.51
C LEU A 42 -3.56 4.21 2.32
N ILE A 43 -4.72 3.89 1.74
CA ILE A 43 -6.02 4.02 2.41
C ILE A 43 -6.64 2.63 2.50
N ARG A 44 -7.04 2.25 3.71
CA ARG A 44 -7.80 1.01 3.93
C ARG A 44 -9.18 1.19 3.28
N GLY A 45 -9.51 0.33 2.33
CA GLY A 45 -10.86 0.29 1.78
C GLY A 45 -11.82 -0.20 2.87
N LYS A 46 -12.91 0.53 3.12
CA LYS A 46 -14.04 -0.06 3.84
C LYS A 46 -14.71 -1.01 2.87
N GLY A 47 -14.65 -2.32 3.14
CA GLY A 47 -15.50 -3.28 2.45
C GLY A 47 -16.96 -2.86 2.62
N GLY A 48 -17.68 -2.74 1.50
CA GLY A 48 -19.13 -2.56 1.53
C GLY A 48 -19.80 -3.89 1.84
N ASP A 49 -20.80 -3.83 2.72
CA ASP A 49 -21.87 -4.83 2.82
C ASP A 49 -22.76 -4.78 1.56
#